data_AF-A0A8J3CAA5-F1
#
_entry.id   AF-A0A8J3CAA5-F1
#
_cell.length_a   1.000
_cell.length_b   1.000
_cell.length_c   1.000
_cell.angle_alpha   90.00
_cell.angle_beta   90.00
_cell.angle_gamma   90.00
#
_symmetry.space_group_name_H-M   'P 1'
#
loop_
_entity.id
_entity.type
_entity.pdbx_description
1 polymer ?
#
loop_
_entity_poly.entity_id
_entity_poly.type
_entity_poly.pdbx_seq_one_letter_code
_entity_poly.pdbx_strand_id
1 'polypeptide(L)'
;MSELTFAQQQAAGLRALADLIEDNPALAERLRYSLERIISPLFSGENDHKALLAAFARAGKRHGAQITKDSDGKYFGVNLTWGPVTLYVYAERERVCERVVVGTETVTEEVPDPEVVAAAPTVTRTRTVEQVEWRCTPLLAENGERA
;
A
#
# COMPACT_ATOMS: atom_id res chain seq x y z
N MET A 1 -13.11 6.14 22.04
CA MET A 1 -12.39 4.85 22.02
C MET A 1 -11.06 5.10 21.34
N SER A 2 -9.94 4.58 21.83
CA SER A 2 -8.64 4.76 21.16
C SER A 2 -8.44 3.73 20.04
N GLU A 3 -7.56 4.05 19.10
CA GLU A 3 -7.12 3.11 18.05
C GLU A 3 -6.58 1.80 18.64
N LEU A 4 -5.85 1.88 19.77
CA LEU A 4 -5.35 0.69 20.47
C LEU A 4 -6.49 -0.18 20.99
N THR A 5 -7.50 0.41 21.63
CA THR A 5 -8.65 -0.34 22.14
C THR A 5 -9.43 -0.99 21.00
N PHE A 6 -9.61 -0.26 19.88
CA PHE A 6 -10.26 -0.79 18.69
C PHE A 6 -9.48 -1.99 18.11
N ALA A 7 -8.16 -1.86 17.92
CA ALA A 7 -7.31 -2.94 17.42
C ALA A 7 -7.32 -4.18 18.35
N GLN A 8 -7.36 -3.98 19.68
CA GLN A 8 -7.46 -5.08 20.64
C GLN A 8 -8.81 -5.81 20.53
N GLN A 9 -9.91 -5.08 20.33
CA GLN A 9 -11.24 -5.66 20.11
C GLN A 9 -11.30 -6.42 18.78
N GLN A 10 -10.69 -5.90 17.71
CA GLN A 10 -10.56 -6.61 16.45
C GLN A 10 -9.77 -7.91 16.61
N ALA A 11 -8.65 -7.89 17.34
CA ALA A 11 -7.88 -9.09 17.63
C ALA A 11 -8.69 -10.13 18.42
N ALA A 12 -9.50 -9.70 19.39
CA ALA A 12 -10.40 -10.59 20.12
C ALA A 12 -11.48 -11.20 19.20
N GLY A 13 -12.11 -10.39 18.35
CA GLY A 13 -13.11 -10.85 17.40
C GLY A 13 -12.56 -11.83 16.36
N LEU A 14 -11.33 -11.60 15.87
CA LEU A 14 -10.67 -12.52 14.93
C LEU A 14 -10.35 -13.88 15.57
N ARG A 15 -9.99 -13.92 16.87
CA ARG A 15 -9.82 -15.19 17.59
C ARG A 15 -11.15 -15.92 17.74
N ALA A 16 -12.19 -15.22 18.18
CA ALA A 16 -13.53 -15.83 18.31
C ALA A 16 -14.08 -16.35 16.97
N LEU A 17 -13.76 -15.67 15.85
CA LEU A 17 -14.09 -16.17 14.51
C LEU A 17 -13.30 -17.43 14.16
N ALA A 18 -12.01 -17.49 14.47
CA ALA A 18 -11.21 -18.69 14.28
C ALA A 18 -11.78 -19.86 15.08
N ASP A 19 -12.08 -19.64 16.37
CA ASP A 19 -12.70 -20.64 17.25
C ASP A 19 -14.04 -21.15 16.65
N LEU A 20 -14.90 -20.27 16.16
CA LEU A 20 -16.16 -20.63 15.51
C LEU A 20 -15.95 -21.54 14.28
N ILE A 21 -14.95 -21.24 13.46
CA ILE A 21 -14.61 -22.01 12.24
C ILE A 21 -14.09 -23.40 12.61
N GLU A 22 -13.20 -23.47 13.59
CA GLU A 22 -12.60 -24.71 14.07
C GLU A 22 -13.65 -25.63 14.72
N ASP A 23 -14.54 -25.06 15.55
CA ASP A 23 -15.60 -25.81 16.23
C ASP A 23 -16.73 -26.25 15.28
N ASN A 24 -16.86 -25.64 14.09
CA ASN A 24 -17.99 -25.87 13.17
C ASN A 24 -17.52 -26.11 11.72
N PRO A 25 -16.78 -27.20 11.42
CA PRO A 25 -16.20 -27.44 10.10
C PRO A 25 -17.23 -27.52 8.97
N ALA A 26 -18.45 -28.03 9.24
CA ALA A 26 -19.53 -28.04 8.25
C ALA A 26 -20.02 -26.65 7.85
N LEU A 27 -19.90 -25.65 8.74
CA LEU A 27 -20.18 -24.25 8.43
C LEU A 27 -18.98 -23.59 7.73
N ALA A 28 -17.76 -24.03 8.03
CA ALA A 28 -16.53 -23.56 7.37
C ALA A 28 -16.59 -23.76 5.84
N GLU A 29 -17.11 -24.89 5.36
CA GLU A 29 -17.30 -25.15 3.92
C GLU A 29 -18.26 -24.16 3.24
N ARG A 30 -19.09 -23.45 4.02
CA ARG A 30 -20.06 -22.48 3.52
C ARG A 30 -19.58 -21.03 3.68
N LEU A 31 -18.48 -20.79 4.39
CA LEU A 31 -17.89 -19.47 4.53
C LEU A 31 -17.25 -19.05 3.20
N ARG A 32 -17.84 -18.03 2.56
CA ARG A 32 -17.42 -17.53 1.25
C ARG A 32 -16.54 -16.27 1.31
N TYR A 33 -16.33 -15.72 2.49
CA TYR A 33 -15.57 -14.49 2.68
C TYR A 33 -14.15 -14.82 3.13
N SER A 34 -13.18 -14.36 2.36
CA SER A 34 -11.76 -14.52 2.66
C SER A 34 -11.23 -13.29 3.39
N LEU A 35 -10.23 -13.49 4.24
CA LEU A 35 -9.44 -12.41 4.86
C LEU A 35 -8.17 -12.13 4.05
N GLU A 36 -8.27 -12.28 2.73
CA GLU A 36 -7.16 -12.24 1.79
C GLU A 36 -6.49 -10.88 1.67
N ARG A 37 -7.17 -9.79 2.06
CA ARG A 37 -6.57 -8.45 2.03
C ARG A 37 -7.23 -7.48 3.01
N ILE A 38 -6.67 -7.37 4.20
CA ILE A 38 -6.97 -6.31 5.16
C ILE A 38 -6.06 -5.12 4.84
N ILE A 39 -6.63 -3.95 4.59
CA ILE A 39 -5.89 -2.77 4.14
C ILE A 39 -5.79 -1.75 5.28
N SER A 40 -4.59 -1.28 5.58
CA SER A 40 -4.32 -0.29 6.63
C SER A 40 -3.46 0.85 6.07
N PRO A 41 -4.04 2.02 5.76
CA PRO A 41 -3.27 3.20 5.41
C PRO A 41 -2.56 3.76 6.65
N LEU A 42 -1.31 4.17 6.48
CA LEU A 42 -0.59 5.01 7.42
C LEU A 42 -0.95 6.47 7.14
N PHE A 43 -1.57 7.15 8.10
CA PHE A 43 -2.11 8.50 7.89
C PHE A 43 -1.02 9.59 7.96
N SER A 44 -1.33 10.76 7.39
CA SER A 44 -0.39 11.89 7.19
C SER A 44 0.11 12.58 8.46
N GLY A 45 -0.46 12.28 9.63
CA GLY A 45 -0.01 12.80 10.93
C GLY A 45 1.17 12.05 11.54
N GLU A 46 1.62 10.95 10.91
CA GLU A 46 2.73 10.13 11.39
C GLU A 46 4.07 10.62 10.82
N ASN A 47 5.07 10.85 11.68
CA ASN A 47 6.31 11.53 11.29
C ASN A 47 7.40 10.60 10.71
N ASP A 48 7.12 9.32 10.45
CA ASP A 48 8.09 8.41 9.80
C ASP A 48 7.41 7.15 9.22
N HIS A 49 6.72 7.32 8.07
CA HIS A 49 6.06 6.21 7.37
C HIS A 49 7.00 5.05 7.06
N LYS A 50 8.25 5.36 6.71
CA LYS A 50 9.27 4.35 6.41
C LYS A 50 9.59 3.50 7.64
N ALA A 51 9.84 4.12 8.80
CA ALA A 51 10.12 3.40 10.04
C ALA A 51 8.91 2.58 10.50
N LEU A 52 7.68 3.08 10.31
CA LEU A 52 6.46 2.35 10.63
C LEU A 52 6.27 1.11 9.74
N LEU A 53 6.41 1.24 8.42
CA LEU A 53 6.36 0.09 7.51
C LEU A 53 7.43 -0.96 7.88
N ALA A 54 8.64 -0.51 8.22
CA ALA A 54 9.70 -1.40 8.69
C ALA A 54 9.36 -2.07 10.03
N ALA A 55 8.70 -1.35 10.96
CA ALA A 55 8.25 -1.90 12.23
C ALA A 55 7.17 -2.96 12.05
N PHE A 56 6.17 -2.71 11.20
CA PHE A 56 5.16 -3.70 10.81
C PHE A 56 5.80 -4.93 10.18
N ALA A 57 6.68 -4.76 9.19
CA ALA A 57 7.37 -5.87 8.54
C ALA A 57 8.18 -6.73 9.53
N ARG A 58 8.93 -6.10 10.45
CA ARG A 58 9.69 -6.82 11.49
C ARG A 58 8.76 -7.54 12.47
N ALA A 59 7.67 -6.90 12.90
CA ALA A 59 6.70 -7.50 13.80
C ALA A 59 6.02 -8.71 13.13
N GLY A 60 5.53 -8.55 11.89
CA GLY A 60 4.96 -9.63 11.10
C GLY A 60 5.90 -10.82 10.99
N LYS A 61 7.17 -10.58 10.62
CA LYS A 61 8.17 -11.65 10.52
C LYS A 61 8.36 -12.40 11.85
N ARG A 62 8.41 -11.70 12.99
CA ARG A 62 8.48 -12.35 14.32
C ARG A 62 7.26 -13.20 14.65
N HIS A 63 6.10 -12.85 14.09
CA HIS A 63 4.86 -13.59 14.23
C HIS A 63 4.59 -14.56 13.06
N GLY A 64 5.61 -14.93 12.29
CA GLY A 64 5.50 -15.96 11.26
C GLY A 64 4.85 -15.52 9.95
N ALA A 65 4.64 -14.22 9.73
CA ALA A 65 4.17 -13.74 8.43
C ALA A 65 5.28 -13.81 7.38
N GLN A 66 4.90 -14.20 6.16
CA GLN A 66 5.69 -13.91 4.97
C GLN A 66 5.59 -12.42 4.65
N ILE A 67 6.73 -11.78 4.39
CA ILE A 67 6.80 -10.35 4.10
C ILE A 67 7.13 -10.13 2.63
N THR A 68 6.26 -9.39 1.93
CA THR A 68 6.55 -8.89 0.57
C THR A 68 6.35 -7.38 0.51
N LYS A 69 7.01 -6.73 -0.44
CA LYS A 69 6.81 -5.31 -0.73
C LYS A 69 5.82 -5.20 -1.88
N ASP A 70 4.96 -4.20 -1.83
CA ASP A 70 4.02 -3.85 -2.89
C ASP A 70 4.14 -2.34 -3.15
N SER A 71 4.24 -1.96 -4.41
CA SER A 71 4.41 -0.56 -4.79
C SER A 71 3.86 -0.28 -6.17
N ASP A 72 3.13 0.82 -6.30
CA ASP A 72 2.63 1.35 -7.56
C ASP A 72 3.12 2.80 -7.77
N GLY A 73 2.58 3.52 -8.75
CA GLY A 73 2.98 4.90 -9.04
C GLY A 73 2.71 5.89 -7.89
N LYS A 74 1.77 5.59 -6.99
CA LYS A 74 1.29 6.46 -5.92
C LYS A 74 1.61 5.95 -4.51
N TYR A 75 1.58 4.65 -4.29
CA TYR A 75 1.69 4.03 -2.98
C TYR A 75 2.86 3.06 -2.87
N PHE A 76 3.31 2.88 -1.65
CA PHE A 76 4.31 1.90 -1.28
C PHE A 76 3.92 1.26 0.06
N GLY A 77 4.02 -0.05 0.15
CA GLY A 77 3.62 -0.79 1.35
C GLY A 77 4.26 -2.15 1.49
N VAL A 78 3.85 -2.83 2.56
CA VAL A 78 4.28 -4.19 2.90
C VAL A 78 3.05 -5.08 3.11
N ASN A 79 3.10 -6.29 2.55
CA ASN A 79 2.15 -7.34 2.87
C ASN A 79 2.73 -8.21 3.97
N LEU A 80 1.93 -8.48 5.00
CA LEU A 80 2.18 -9.46 6.05
C LEU A 80 1.19 -10.60 5.84
N THR A 81 1.66 -11.77 5.41
CA THR A 81 0.79 -12.90 5.03
C THR A 81 0.95 -14.09 5.99
N TRP A 82 -0.16 -14.53 6.58
CA TRP A 82 -0.32 -15.74 7.39
C TRP A 82 -1.28 -16.71 6.69
N GLY A 83 -0.76 -17.63 5.89
CA GLY A 83 -1.60 -18.51 5.06
C GLY A 83 -2.51 -17.68 4.14
N PRO A 84 -3.85 -17.83 4.20
CA PRO A 84 -4.77 -17.05 3.38
C PRO A 84 -5.07 -15.64 3.93
N VAL A 85 -4.54 -15.27 5.10
CA VAL A 85 -4.78 -13.97 5.72
C VAL A 85 -3.66 -13.00 5.39
N THR A 86 -3.97 -11.85 4.78
CA THR A 86 -2.95 -10.83 4.49
C THR A 86 -3.34 -9.46 5.04
N LEU A 87 -2.41 -8.82 5.74
CA LEU A 87 -2.46 -7.41 6.10
C LEU A 87 -1.55 -6.60 5.18
N TYR A 88 -2.13 -5.66 4.43
CA TYR A 88 -1.41 -4.69 3.61
C TYR A 88 -1.34 -3.34 4.33
N VAL A 89 -0.14 -2.97 4.78
CA VAL A 89 0.13 -1.66 5.39
C VAL A 89 0.85 -0.79 4.36
N TYR A 90 0.36 0.42 4.11
CA TYR A 90 0.88 1.26 3.03
C TYR A 90 0.86 2.75 3.37
N ALA A 91 1.71 3.49 2.66
CA ALA A 91 1.76 4.95 2.69
C ALA A 91 1.90 5.49 1.26
N GLU A 92 1.78 6.81 1.11
CA GLU A 92 2.16 7.49 -0.12
C GLU A 92 3.64 7.25 -0.43
N ARG A 93 3.95 6.93 -1.69
CA ARG A 93 5.29 6.53 -2.11
C ARG A 93 6.34 7.61 -1.86
N GLU A 94 5.95 8.88 -1.99
CA GLU A 94 6.80 10.04 -1.66
C GLU A 94 7.16 10.18 -0.19
N ARG A 95 6.38 9.56 0.71
CA ARG A 95 6.67 9.53 2.14
C ARG A 95 7.66 8.44 2.52
N VAL A 96 7.96 7.53 1.60
CA VAL A 96 8.78 6.35 1.84
C VAL A 96 10.04 6.31 0.97
N CYS A 97 9.93 6.80 -0.26
CA CYS A 97 10.97 6.76 -1.28
C CYS A 97 11.29 8.16 -1.78
N GLU A 98 12.53 8.36 -2.22
CA GLU A 98 12.94 9.60 -2.86
C GLU A 98 12.47 9.61 -4.31
N ARG A 99 11.79 10.70 -4.71
CA ARG A 99 11.38 10.96 -6.08
C ARG A 99 12.53 11.60 -6.85
N VAL A 100 13.07 10.90 -7.86
CA VAL A 100 14.18 11.41 -8.68
C VAL A 100 13.69 11.62 -10.11
N VAL A 101 13.77 12.85 -10.61
CA VAL A 101 13.49 13.15 -12.02
C VAL A 101 14.73 12.76 -12.83
N VAL A 102 14.59 11.75 -13.68
CA VAL A 102 15.68 11.20 -14.51
C VAL A 102 15.67 11.73 -15.95
N GLY A 103 14.62 12.46 -16.32
CA GLY A 103 14.51 13.12 -17.62
C GLY A 103 13.18 13.82 -17.79
N THR A 104 13.00 14.43 -18.95
CA THR A 104 11.75 15.10 -19.35
C THR A 104 11.44 14.75 -20.79
N GLU A 105 10.19 14.42 -21.06
CA GLU A 105 9.69 14.12 -22.40
C GLU A 105 8.65 15.16 -22.81
N THR A 106 8.72 15.66 -24.04
CA THR A 106 7.66 16.52 -24.59
C THR A 106 6.60 15.65 -25.22
N VAL A 107 5.42 15.60 -24.61
CA VAL A 107 4.26 14.89 -25.14
C VAL A 107 3.37 15.87 -25.88
N THR A 108 3.07 15.56 -27.13
CA THR A 108 2.14 16.31 -27.96
C THR A 108 0.80 15.59 -27.97
N GLU A 109 -0.26 16.25 -27.51
CA GLU A 109 -1.61 15.68 -27.43
C GLU A 109 -2.61 16.59 -28.17
N GLU A 110 -3.51 15.98 -28.93
CA GLU A 110 -4.64 16.68 -29.52
C GLU A 110 -5.79 16.76 -28.51
N VAL A 111 -6.05 17.96 -28.01
CA VAL A 111 -7.16 18.21 -27.08
C VAL A 111 -8.23 19.08 -27.74
N PRO A 112 -9.52 18.88 -27.44
CA PRO A 112 -10.59 19.73 -27.94
C PRO A 112 -10.34 21.19 -27.53
N ASP A 113 -10.53 22.12 -28.46
CA ASP A 113 -10.36 23.56 -28.19
C ASP A 113 -11.31 24.00 -27.05
N PRO A 114 -10.77 24.41 -25.87
CA PRO A 114 -11.60 24.78 -24.73
C PRO A 114 -12.39 26.07 -24.96
N GLU A 115 -12.08 26.86 -26.00
CA GLU A 115 -12.78 28.11 -26.32
C GLU A 115 -14.09 27.87 -27.09
N VAL A 116 -14.34 26.66 -27.61
CA VAL A 116 -15.52 26.37 -28.46
C VAL A 116 -16.24 25.09 -28.02
N VAL A 117 -17.19 25.19 -27.08
CA VAL A 117 -17.99 24.02 -26.62
C VAL A 117 -19.19 23.78 -27.53
N ALA A 118 -18.94 23.31 -28.76
CA ALA A 118 -19.85 22.50 -29.59
C ALA A 118 -19.15 22.22 -30.94
N ALA A 119 -18.67 20.99 -31.14
CA ALA A 119 -17.99 20.53 -32.36
C ALA A 119 -16.67 21.26 -32.72
N ALA A 120 -15.81 21.52 -31.73
CA ALA A 120 -14.52 22.18 -31.95
C ALA A 120 -13.48 21.30 -32.69
N PRO A 121 -12.64 21.89 -33.54
CA PRO A 121 -11.40 21.26 -34.01
C PRO A 121 -10.47 20.94 -32.82
N THR A 122 -9.69 19.86 -32.94
CA THR A 122 -8.63 19.55 -31.97
C THR A 122 -7.46 20.52 -32.14
N VAL A 123 -6.90 21.00 -31.02
CA VAL A 123 -5.67 21.79 -31.01
C VAL A 123 -4.52 20.95 -30.49
N THR A 124 -3.37 21.05 -31.15
CA THR A 124 -2.13 20.38 -30.74
C THR A 124 -1.56 21.09 -29.51
N ARG A 125 -1.55 20.39 -28.37
CA ARG A 125 -0.97 20.89 -27.11
C ARG A 125 0.29 20.10 -26.78
N THR A 126 1.42 20.80 -26.64
CA THR A 126 2.65 20.23 -26.11
C THR A 126 2.70 20.39 -24.59
N ARG A 127 3.02 19.32 -23.88
CA ARG A 127 3.30 19.34 -22.44
C ARG A 127 4.59 18.59 -22.13
N THR A 128 5.41 19.15 -21.27
CA THR A 128 6.59 18.47 -20.74
C THR A 128 6.16 17.55 -19.59
N VAL A 129 6.51 16.27 -19.68
CA VAL A 129 6.24 15.25 -18.68
C VAL A 129 7.57 14.81 -18.06
N GLU A 130 7.66 14.84 -16.73
CA GLU A 130 8.83 14.36 -16.01
C GLU A 130 8.87 12.83 -16.04
N GLN A 131 10.02 12.28 -16.44
CA GLN A 131 10.35 10.87 -16.29
C GLN A 131 10.93 10.66 -14.90
N VAL A 132 10.28 9.84 -14.08
CA VAL A 132 10.55 9.74 -12.63
C VAL A 132 11.01 8.33 -12.28
N GLU A 133 12.13 8.24 -11.57
CA GLU A 133 12.60 7.05 -10.89
C GLU A 133 12.39 7.21 -9.37
N TRP A 134 11.93 6.15 -8.72
CA TRP A 134 11.72 6.13 -7.27
C TRP A 134 12.84 5.35 -6.59
N ARG A 135 13.66 6.04 -5.79
CA ARG A 135 14.75 5.42 -5.02
C ARG A 135 14.27 5.06 -3.63
N CYS A 136 13.95 3.77 -3.45
CA CYS A 136 13.54 3.22 -2.18
C CYS A 136 14.72 2.50 -1.50
N THR A 137 15.29 3.09 -0.45
CA THR A 137 16.29 2.39 0.38
C THR A 137 15.69 1.11 1.02
N PRO A 138 16.48 0.07 1.29
CA PRO A 138 15.94 -1.17 1.84
C PRO A 138 15.22 -0.94 3.19
N LEU A 139 13.93 -1.30 3.26
CA LEU A 139 13.12 -1.16 4.47
C LEU A 139 13.64 -1.95 5.68
N LEU A 140 14.35 -3.05 5.42
CA LEU A 140 14.80 -4.00 6.43
C LEU A 140 16.32 -4.00 6.60
N ALA A 141 17.06 -3.17 5.85
CA ALA A 141 18.47 -3.02 6.15
C ALA A 141 18.59 -2.32 7.50
N GLU A 142 19.32 -2.93 8.42
CA GLU A 142 19.87 -2.19 9.55
C GLU A 142 20.79 -1.11 8.97
N ASN A 143 20.77 0.09 9.56
CA ASN A 143 21.59 1.20 9.09
C ASN A 143 23.06 0.75 8.90
N GLY A 144 23.49 0.47 7.67
CA GLY A 144 24.88 0.11 7.40
C GLY A 144 25.17 -0.93 6.31
N GLU A 145 24.21 -1.67 5.77
CA GLU A 145 24.50 -2.56 4.62
C GLU A 145 24.27 -1.84 3.30
N ARG A 146 25.37 -1.30 2.74
CA ARG A 146 25.47 -0.97 1.32
C ARG A 146 25.33 -2.27 0.53
N ALA A 147 24.42 -2.26 -0.44
CA ALA A 147 24.41 -3.23 -1.52
C ALA A 147 25.71 -3.16 -2.33
#